data_AF-A0A6A5SB47-F1
#
_entry.id   AF-A0A6A5SB47-F1
#
_cell.length_a   1.000
_cell.length_b   1.000
_cell.length_c   1.000
_cell.angle_alpha   90.00
_cell.angle_beta   90.00
_cell.angle_gamma   90.00
#
_symmetry.space_group_name_H-M   'P 1'
#
loop_
_entity.id
_entity.type
_entity.pdbx_description
1 polymer ?
#
loop_
_entity_poly.entity_id
_entity_poly.type
_entity_poly.pdbx_seq_one_letter_code
_entity_poly.pdbx_strand_id
1 'polypeptide(L)'
;MKHTSIRASDDIEITKAWIKGCFQQPNNWNLAIELPTTTSEPPTPRVIGLIGAVRAPEIGYMLNASHWGHGYATEALRAFMPLFFEHFSGHELASHDAANHHVTTADDLNAPRFEYAEALTDTELVASHNVLTKAGFKLHEKREKDFENPVLGWRDTLAYRMYRPDAQRCVF
;
A
#
# COMPACT_ATOMS: atom_id res chain seq x y z
N MET A 1 1.21 -9.86 0.19
CA MET A 1 1.06 -9.14 -1.10
C MET A 1 2.09 -9.69 -2.07
N LYS A 2 1.86 -9.60 -3.39
CA LYS A 2 2.66 -10.24 -4.46
C LYS A 2 4.17 -10.17 -4.22
N HIS A 3 4.69 -9.00 -3.84
CA HIS A 3 6.12 -8.74 -3.69
C HIS A 3 6.69 -8.93 -2.28
N THR A 4 5.85 -9.18 -1.27
CA THR A 4 6.25 -9.20 0.15
C THR A 4 6.05 -10.56 0.81
N SER A 5 5.70 -11.59 0.04
CA SER A 5 5.68 -13.00 0.47
C SER A 5 7.10 -13.59 0.47
N ILE A 6 8.05 -12.88 1.08
CA ILE A 6 9.46 -13.29 1.24
C ILE A 6 9.84 -13.19 2.73
N ARG A 7 10.91 -13.87 3.13
CA ARG A 7 11.41 -13.80 4.51
C ARG A 7 11.85 -12.37 4.84
N ALA A 8 11.49 -11.89 6.03
CA ALA A 8 11.97 -10.60 6.52
C ALA A 8 13.50 -10.61 6.64
N SER A 9 14.13 -9.49 6.25
CA SER A 9 15.55 -9.25 6.48
C SER A 9 15.79 -9.01 7.96
N ASP A 10 16.79 -9.66 8.53
CA ASP A 10 17.34 -9.38 9.86
C ASP A 10 18.53 -8.41 9.82
N ASP A 11 18.99 -8.04 8.61
CA ASP A 11 20.02 -7.04 8.39
C ASP A 11 19.41 -5.61 8.36
N ILE A 12 19.89 -4.77 9.28
CA ILE A 12 19.46 -3.38 9.45
C ILE A 12 19.87 -2.52 8.26
N GLU A 13 21.05 -2.70 7.70
CA GLU A 13 21.57 -1.87 6.62
C GLU A 13 20.86 -2.19 5.30
N ILE A 14 20.57 -3.47 5.03
CA ILE A 14 19.70 -3.87 3.90
C ILE A 14 18.32 -3.23 4.03
N THR A 15 17.74 -3.25 5.24
CA THR A 15 16.41 -2.67 5.49
C THR A 15 16.41 -1.15 5.31
N LYS A 16 17.43 -0.45 5.83
CA LYS A 16 17.60 1.00 5.64
C LYS A 16 17.75 1.36 4.17
N ALA A 17 18.56 0.61 3.42
CA ALA A 17 18.76 0.82 2.00
C ALA A 17 17.44 0.65 1.22
N TRP A 18 16.65 -0.37 1.55
CA TRP A 18 15.34 -0.60 0.94
C TRP A 18 14.35 0.54 1.25
N ILE A 19 14.26 0.97 2.51
CA ILE A 19 13.40 2.10 2.92
C ILE A 19 13.82 3.38 2.17
N LYS A 20 15.12 3.68 2.12
CA LYS A 20 15.65 4.84 1.38
C LYS A 20 15.28 4.75 -0.10
N GLY A 21 15.41 3.57 -0.71
CA GLY A 21 15.04 3.34 -2.10
C GLY A 21 13.55 3.59 -2.35
N CYS A 22 12.67 3.27 -1.39
CA CYS A 22 11.24 3.57 -1.51
C CYS A 22 10.97 5.07 -1.63
N PHE A 23 11.61 5.90 -0.80
CA PHE A 23 11.44 7.37 -0.84
C PHE A 23 12.01 8.04 -2.10
N GLN A 24 12.83 7.34 -2.88
CA GLN A 24 13.41 7.87 -4.12
C GLN A 24 12.52 7.62 -5.34
N GLN A 25 11.44 6.85 -5.20
CA GLN A 25 10.54 6.53 -6.30
C GLN A 25 9.38 7.53 -6.33
N PRO A 26 9.14 8.26 -7.44
CA PRO A 26 8.16 9.36 -7.49
C PRO A 26 6.72 8.92 -7.21
N ASN A 27 6.36 7.66 -7.51
CA ASN A 27 5.01 7.12 -7.29
C ASN A 27 4.93 6.22 -6.06
N ASN A 28 5.85 6.39 -5.11
CA ASN A 28 5.89 5.62 -3.88
C ASN A 28 5.48 6.49 -2.68
N TRP A 29 4.40 6.10 -2.02
CA TRP A 29 3.84 6.83 -0.90
C TRP A 29 3.45 5.87 0.21
N ASN A 30 4.32 5.75 1.22
CA ASN A 30 4.15 4.83 2.34
C ASN A 30 4.02 5.56 3.67
N LEU A 31 3.21 4.99 4.55
CA LEU A 31 2.96 5.42 5.92
C LEU A 31 3.31 4.28 6.88
N ALA A 32 3.79 4.64 8.07
CA ALA A 32 3.93 3.70 9.18
C ALA A 32 2.56 3.37 9.76
N ILE A 33 2.37 2.11 10.16
CA ILE A 33 1.23 1.69 10.99
C ILE A 33 1.73 1.63 12.43
N GLU A 34 1.15 2.44 13.30
CA GLU A 34 1.52 2.51 14.71
C GLU A 34 0.35 2.09 15.61
N LEU A 35 0.67 1.45 16.73
CA LEU A 35 -0.31 1.30 17.80
C LEU A 35 -0.50 2.64 18.51
N PRO A 36 -1.75 2.98 18.90
CA PRO A 36 -2.00 4.13 19.75
C PRO A 36 -1.18 4.05 21.03
N THR A 37 -0.63 5.18 21.42
CA THR A 37 0.12 5.32 22.66
C THR A 37 -0.75 4.96 23.86
N THR A 38 -0.41 3.88 24.57
CA THR A 38 -0.96 3.63 25.92
C THR A 38 -0.27 4.57 26.91
N THR A 39 -0.99 5.02 27.94
CA THR A 39 -0.60 6.02 28.96
C THR A 39 0.65 5.71 29.81
N SER A 40 1.52 4.78 29.41
CA SER A 40 2.81 4.55 30.06
C SER A 40 3.87 5.54 29.56
N GLU A 41 4.44 6.32 30.48
CA GLU A 41 5.61 7.17 30.19
C GLU A 41 6.92 6.35 30.16
N PRO A 42 7.85 6.62 29.23
CA PRO A 42 7.69 7.46 28.06
C PRO A 42 6.87 6.75 26.95
N PRO A 43 5.99 7.47 26.25
CA PRO A 43 5.25 6.94 25.13
C PRO A 43 6.22 6.57 24.00
N THR A 44 6.38 5.27 23.72
CA THR A 44 7.13 4.83 22.55
C THR A 44 6.13 4.46 21.45
N PRO A 45 6.02 5.23 20.36
CA PRO A 45 5.22 4.82 19.22
C PRO A 45 5.75 3.46 18.74
N ARG A 46 4.88 2.45 18.79
CA ARG A 46 5.24 1.10 18.35
C ARG A 46 4.80 0.95 16.91
N VAL A 47 5.73 1.17 15.99
CA VAL A 47 5.56 0.82 14.58
C VAL A 47 5.35 -0.69 14.50
N ILE A 48 4.17 -1.10 14.02
CA ILE A 48 3.78 -2.50 13.82
C ILE A 48 3.74 -2.90 12.36
N GLY A 49 3.93 -1.95 11.43
CA GLY A 49 3.98 -2.24 10.01
C GLY A 49 4.02 -1.01 9.14
N LEU A 50 3.70 -1.22 7.87
CA LEU A 50 3.74 -0.22 6.81
C LEU A 50 2.56 -0.45 5.86
N ILE A 51 1.99 0.63 5.35
CA ILE A 51 0.94 0.64 4.33
C ILE A 51 1.23 1.76 3.34
N GLY A 52 0.91 1.55 2.06
CA GLY A 52 1.13 2.59 1.07
C GLY A 52 0.91 2.17 -0.35
N ALA A 53 1.18 3.11 -1.26
CA ALA A 53 1.34 2.87 -2.68
C ALA A 53 2.81 2.61 -2.98
N VAL A 54 3.18 1.38 -3.32
CA VAL A 54 4.58 1.07 -3.68
C VAL A 54 4.89 1.59 -5.10
N ARG A 55 3.88 1.52 -5.97
CA ARG A 55 3.87 2.04 -7.34
C ARG A 55 2.41 2.36 -7.69
N ALA A 56 1.93 3.56 -7.36
CA ALA A 56 0.53 3.90 -7.58
C ALA A 56 0.07 3.59 -9.04
N PRO A 57 -1.11 2.99 -9.25
CA PRO A 57 -2.17 2.74 -8.27
C PRO A 57 -2.03 1.45 -7.44
N GLU A 58 -0.90 0.74 -7.53
CA GLU A 58 -0.64 -0.46 -6.73
C GLU A 58 -0.38 -0.11 -5.26
N ILE A 59 -1.25 -0.61 -4.37
CA ILE A 59 -1.14 -0.48 -2.92
C ILE A 59 -0.71 -1.79 -2.28
N GLY A 60 -0.10 -1.68 -1.11
CA GLY A 60 0.38 -2.81 -0.32
C GLY A 60 0.44 -2.49 1.16
N TYR A 61 0.53 -3.54 1.96
CA TYR A 61 0.75 -3.42 3.39
C TYR A 61 1.55 -4.62 3.91
N MET A 62 2.24 -4.42 5.02
CA MET A 62 2.94 -5.42 5.80
C MET A 62 2.73 -5.15 7.28
N LEU A 63 2.55 -6.20 8.07
CA LEU A 63 2.44 -6.12 9.52
C LEU A 63 3.38 -7.13 10.16
N ASN A 64 3.91 -6.77 11.32
CA ASN A 64 4.62 -7.70 12.19
C ASN A 64 3.69 -8.88 12.56
N ALA A 65 4.22 -10.11 12.46
CA ALA A 65 3.46 -11.33 12.70
C ALA A 65 2.86 -11.41 14.11
N SER A 66 3.52 -10.81 15.12
CA SER A 66 3.00 -10.77 16.50
C SER A 66 1.71 -9.97 16.66
N HIS A 67 1.31 -9.19 15.64
CA HIS A 67 0.10 -8.38 15.61
C HIS A 67 -0.96 -8.91 14.64
N TRP A 68 -0.74 -10.06 14.00
CA TRP A 68 -1.73 -10.66 13.11
C TRP A 68 -2.96 -11.17 13.89
N GLY A 69 -4.09 -11.31 13.19
CA GLY A 69 -5.33 -11.83 13.79
C GLY A 69 -6.18 -10.81 14.58
N HIS A 70 -5.68 -9.60 14.80
CA HIS A 70 -6.39 -8.56 15.59
C HIS A 70 -7.26 -7.61 14.75
N GLY A 71 -7.25 -7.74 13.41
CA GLY A 71 -8.01 -6.86 12.51
C GLY A 71 -7.29 -5.57 12.09
N TYR A 72 -6.09 -5.28 12.62
CA TYR A 72 -5.34 -4.05 12.33
C TYR A 72 -5.10 -3.80 10.84
N ALA A 73 -4.82 -4.83 10.03
CA ALA A 73 -4.65 -4.65 8.59
C ALA A 73 -5.92 -4.12 7.90
N THR A 74 -7.08 -4.58 8.34
CA THR A 74 -8.37 -4.14 7.80
C THR A 74 -8.67 -2.71 8.22
N GLU A 75 -8.40 -2.36 9.48
CA GLU A 75 -8.54 -1.00 9.98
C GLU A 75 -7.59 -0.03 9.26
N ALA A 76 -6.31 -0.37 9.16
CA ALA A 76 -5.31 0.43 8.47
C ALA A 76 -5.68 0.67 7.00
N LEU A 77 -6.11 -0.36 6.26
CA LEU A 77 -6.59 -0.17 4.89
C LEU A 77 -7.77 0.78 4.80
N ARG A 78 -8.79 0.62 5.66
CA ARG A 78 -9.97 1.49 5.64
C ARG A 78 -9.62 2.95 5.92
N ALA A 79 -8.67 3.20 6.82
CA ALA A 79 -8.16 4.54 7.11
C ALA A 79 -7.29 5.09 5.96
N PHE A 80 -6.49 4.24 5.32
CA PHE A 80 -5.60 4.63 4.24
C PHE A 80 -6.33 4.99 2.94
N MET A 81 -7.42 4.29 2.59
CA MET A 81 -8.06 4.46 1.29
C MET A 81 -8.58 5.88 0.99
N PRO A 82 -9.24 6.59 1.92
CA PRO A 82 -9.58 8.00 1.73
C PRO A 82 -8.34 8.87 1.47
N LEU A 83 -7.26 8.64 2.22
CA LEU A 83 -6.00 9.38 2.07
C LEU A 83 -5.37 9.12 0.70
N PHE A 84 -5.39 7.87 0.22
CA PHE A 84 -4.91 7.50 -1.12
C PHE A 84 -5.66 8.27 -2.21
N PHE A 85 -7.00 8.28 -2.18
CA PHE A 85 -7.76 8.97 -3.21
C PHE A 85 -7.64 10.49 -3.13
N GLU A 86 -7.45 11.06 -1.93
CA GLU A 86 -7.16 12.48 -1.76
C GLU A 86 -5.78 12.84 -2.33
N HIS A 87 -4.75 12.10 -1.94
CA HIS A 87 -3.37 12.33 -2.40
C HIS A 87 -3.24 12.17 -3.92
N PHE A 88 -3.93 11.20 -4.51
CA PHE A 88 -3.95 10.98 -5.95
C PHE A 88 -5.22 11.49 -6.62
N SER A 89 -5.69 12.68 -6.23
CA SER A 89 -6.96 13.27 -6.71
C SER A 89 -6.88 14.00 -8.04
N GLY A 90 -5.68 14.35 -8.52
CA GLY A 90 -5.50 15.25 -9.66
C GLY A 90 -5.35 16.72 -9.27
N HIS A 91 -5.45 17.06 -7.98
CA HIS A 91 -5.27 18.43 -7.48
C HIS A 91 -3.78 18.76 -7.23
N GLU A 92 -3.50 20.05 -7.09
CA GLU A 92 -2.16 20.59 -6.81
C GLU A 92 -1.63 20.01 -5.48
N LEU A 93 -0.43 19.44 -5.51
CA LEU A 93 0.18 18.85 -4.31
C LEU A 93 0.46 19.95 -3.27
N ALA A 94 0.17 19.67 -1.99
CA ALA A 94 0.62 20.55 -0.91
C ALA A 94 2.15 20.67 -0.94
N SER A 95 2.69 21.84 -0.61
CA SER A 95 4.12 22.19 -0.72
C SER A 95 5.10 21.22 -0.04
N HIS A 96 4.65 20.47 0.98
CA HIS A 96 5.44 19.45 1.64
C HIS A 96 5.61 18.16 0.81
N ASP A 97 4.64 17.81 -0.04
CA ASP A 97 4.68 16.63 -0.92
C ASP A 97 5.41 16.94 -2.23
N ALA A 98 5.34 18.20 -2.70
CA ALA A 98 6.05 18.68 -3.89
C ALA A 98 7.58 18.56 -3.78
N ALA A 99 8.15 18.57 -2.56
CA ALA A 99 9.59 18.44 -2.34
C ALA A 99 10.15 17.04 -2.70
N ASN A 100 9.29 16.01 -2.75
CA ASN A 100 9.68 14.65 -3.14
C ASN A 100 9.42 14.38 -4.64
N HIS A 101 8.72 15.26 -5.34
CA HIS A 101 8.49 15.17 -6.77
C HIS A 101 9.60 15.94 -7.51
N HIS A 102 10.28 15.29 -8.46
CA HIS A 102 11.23 15.97 -9.34
C HIS A 102 10.43 16.83 -10.34
N VAL A 103 10.08 18.06 -9.95
CA VAL A 103 9.31 18.99 -10.79
C VAL A 103 10.17 19.43 -11.96
N THR A 104 9.80 19.05 -13.17
CA THR A 104 10.49 19.45 -14.41
C THR A 104 9.64 20.36 -15.28
N THR A 105 8.31 20.30 -15.15
CA THR A 105 7.35 21.07 -15.95
C THR A 105 6.14 21.51 -15.12
N ALA A 106 5.34 22.45 -15.65
CA ALA A 106 4.12 22.92 -14.99
C ALA A 106 3.04 21.82 -14.84
N ASP A 107 3.07 20.77 -15.68
CA ASP A 107 2.18 19.61 -15.56
C ASP A 107 2.56 18.70 -14.37
N ASP A 108 3.79 18.77 -13.86
CA ASP A 108 4.26 18.02 -12.69
C ASP A 108 3.76 18.59 -11.35
N LEU A 109 3.04 19.72 -11.37
CA LEU A 109 2.48 20.36 -10.16
C LEU A 109 1.24 19.63 -9.63
N ASN A 110 0.58 18.82 -10.46
CA ASN A 110 -0.61 18.07 -10.09
C ASN A 110 -0.26 16.63 -9.74
N ALA A 111 -0.80 16.11 -8.64
CA ALA A 111 -0.71 14.69 -8.35
C ALA A 111 -1.40 13.89 -9.47
N PRO A 112 -0.90 12.70 -9.85
CA PRO A 112 -1.64 11.87 -10.80
C PRO A 112 -3.01 11.49 -10.21
N ARG A 113 -4.06 11.54 -11.04
CA ARG A 113 -5.39 11.06 -10.65
C ARG A 113 -5.55 9.58 -10.95
N PHE A 114 -5.90 8.78 -9.94
CA PHE A 114 -6.26 7.36 -10.15
C PHE A 114 -7.75 7.10 -9.87
N GLU A 115 -8.40 6.37 -10.78
CA GLU A 115 -9.80 5.92 -10.66
C GLU A 115 -9.98 4.75 -9.69
N TYR A 116 -8.90 4.02 -9.41
CA TYR A 116 -8.91 2.87 -8.52
C TYR A 116 -7.56 2.71 -7.83
N ALA A 117 -7.57 2.00 -6.70
CA ALA A 117 -6.40 1.37 -6.13
C ALA A 117 -6.40 -0.13 -6.44
N GLU A 118 -5.24 -0.70 -6.72
CA GLU A 118 -5.06 -2.11 -7.04
C GLU A 118 -4.18 -2.81 -5.99
N ALA A 119 -4.62 -3.96 -5.50
CA ALA A 119 -3.87 -4.80 -4.59
C ALA A 119 -3.60 -6.14 -5.26
N LEU A 120 -2.32 -6.46 -5.44
CA LEU A 120 -1.88 -7.73 -6.03
C LEU A 120 -1.48 -8.71 -4.95
N THR A 121 -2.04 -9.91 -5.00
CA THR A 121 -1.80 -10.95 -4.00
C THR A 121 -1.72 -12.32 -4.64
N ASP A 122 -0.91 -13.19 -4.03
CA ASP A 122 -0.79 -14.58 -4.41
C ASP A 122 -2.11 -15.33 -4.13
N THR A 123 -2.45 -16.31 -4.98
CA THR A 123 -3.68 -17.12 -4.86
C THR A 123 -3.77 -17.94 -3.57
N GLU A 124 -2.65 -18.25 -2.91
CA GLU A 124 -2.63 -19.01 -1.65
C GLU A 124 -2.66 -18.11 -0.41
N LEU A 125 -2.51 -16.78 -0.57
CA LEU A 125 -2.50 -15.84 0.56
C LEU A 125 -3.92 -15.44 1.00
N VAL A 126 -4.72 -16.44 1.40
CA VAL A 126 -6.14 -16.29 1.78
C VAL A 126 -6.36 -15.24 2.87
N ALA A 127 -5.41 -15.10 3.82
CA ALA A 127 -5.49 -14.10 4.86
C ALA A 127 -5.55 -12.66 4.30
N SER A 128 -4.79 -12.37 3.23
CA SER A 128 -4.81 -11.06 2.58
C SER A 128 -6.10 -10.86 1.78
N HIS A 129 -6.62 -11.90 1.13
CA HIS A 129 -7.89 -11.85 0.40
C HIS A 129 -9.05 -11.44 1.33
N ASN A 130 -9.08 -12.04 2.53
CA ASN A 130 -10.07 -11.73 3.56
C ASN A 130 -9.96 -10.27 4.03
N VAL A 131 -8.73 -9.77 4.22
CA VAL A 131 -8.49 -8.37 4.59
C VAL A 131 -8.96 -7.42 3.49
N LEU A 132 -8.57 -7.66 2.23
CA LEU A 132 -8.94 -6.85 1.07
C LEU A 132 -10.47 -6.80 0.90
N THR A 133 -11.12 -7.96 0.96
CA THR A 133 -12.59 -8.07 0.86
C THR A 133 -13.28 -7.29 1.98
N LYS A 134 -12.82 -7.45 3.24
CA LYS A 134 -13.37 -6.72 4.39
C LYS A 134 -13.13 -5.20 4.29
N ALA A 135 -12.02 -4.78 3.69
CA ALA A 135 -11.71 -3.38 3.47
C ALA A 135 -12.54 -2.75 2.33
N GLY A 136 -13.23 -3.56 1.51
CA GLY A 136 -14.11 -3.09 0.44
C GLY A 136 -13.53 -3.24 -0.98
N PHE A 137 -12.37 -3.88 -1.12
CA PHE A 137 -11.85 -4.25 -2.44
C PHE A 137 -12.64 -5.42 -3.02
N LYS A 138 -12.74 -5.46 -4.35
CA LYS A 138 -13.38 -6.56 -5.09
C LYS A 138 -12.34 -7.25 -5.97
N LEU A 139 -12.41 -8.57 -6.06
CA LEU A 139 -11.60 -9.32 -7.02
C LEU A 139 -11.95 -8.83 -8.43
N HIS A 140 -10.94 -8.38 -9.16
CA HIS A 140 -11.08 -7.87 -10.52
C HIS A 140 -10.65 -8.92 -11.55
N GLU A 141 -9.49 -9.54 -11.34
CA GLU A 141 -8.94 -10.51 -12.28
C GLU A 141 -7.99 -11.50 -11.59
N LYS A 142 -7.77 -12.63 -12.26
CA LYS A 142 -6.72 -13.60 -11.98
C LYS A 142 -5.73 -13.60 -13.16
N ARG A 143 -4.44 -13.47 -12.88
CA ARG A 143 -3.35 -13.58 -13.86
C ARG A 143 -2.58 -14.88 -13.59
N GLU A 144 -2.50 -15.75 -14.59
CA GLU A 144 -1.83 -17.05 -14.47
C GLU A 144 -0.32 -16.93 -14.74
N LYS A 145 0.51 -17.62 -13.95
CA LYS A 145 1.98 -17.62 -14.08
C LYS A 145 2.56 -16.20 -14.21
N ASP A 146 2.05 -15.28 -13.39
CA ASP A 146 2.28 -13.84 -13.49
C ASP A 146 3.59 -13.39 -12.82
N PHE A 147 4.16 -14.19 -11.92
CA PHE A 147 5.46 -13.92 -11.34
C PHE A 147 6.16 -15.19 -10.85
N GLU A 148 7.49 -15.14 -10.82
CA GLU A 148 8.32 -16.16 -10.21
C GLU A 148 8.69 -15.72 -8.78
N ASN A 149 8.26 -16.50 -7.80
CA ASN A 149 8.66 -16.33 -6.40
C ASN A 149 9.99 -17.08 -6.17
N PRO A 150 10.99 -16.46 -5.52
CA PRO A 150 12.30 -17.09 -5.29
C PRO A 150 12.26 -18.40 -4.51
N VAL A 151 11.22 -18.64 -3.72
CA VAL A 151 11.04 -19.82 -2.87
C VAL A 151 10.00 -20.77 -3.45
N LEU A 152 8.93 -20.24 -4.03
CA LEU A 152 7.72 -21.01 -4.39
C LEU A 152 7.58 -21.26 -5.91
N GLY A 153 8.50 -20.79 -6.74
CA GLY A 153 8.46 -20.94 -8.20
C GLY A 153 7.41 -20.04 -8.86
N TRP A 154 6.88 -20.44 -10.03
CA TRP A 154 5.85 -19.68 -10.75
C TRP A 154 4.53 -19.63 -9.97
N ARG A 155 3.97 -18.43 -9.84
CA ARG A 155 2.77 -18.14 -9.06
C ARG A 155 1.73 -17.39 -9.89
N ASP A 156 0.48 -17.59 -9.51
CA ASP A 156 -0.66 -16.84 -10.01
C ASP A 156 -0.92 -15.60 -9.13
N THR A 157 -1.43 -14.54 -9.75
CA THR A 157 -1.82 -13.30 -9.06
C THR A 157 -3.32 -13.13 -9.08
N LEU A 158 -3.91 -12.78 -7.94
CA LEU A 158 -5.22 -12.17 -7.86
C LEU A 158 -5.06 -10.65 -7.75
N ALA A 159 -5.72 -9.90 -8.63
CA ALA A 159 -5.79 -8.45 -8.55
C ALA A 159 -7.14 -8.03 -7.97
N TYR A 160 -7.08 -7.32 -6.86
CA TYR A 160 -8.23 -6.73 -6.20
C TYR A 160 -8.26 -5.23 -6.46
N ARG A 161 -9.42 -4.67 -6.78
CA ARG A 161 -9.59 -3.23 -7.01
C ARG A 161 -10.61 -2.59 -6.06
N MET A 162 -10.30 -1.38 -5.64
CA MET A 162 -11.26 -0.45 -5.06
C MET A 162 -11.34 0.76 -5.97
N TYR A 163 -12.53 1.04 -6.50
CA TYR A 163 -12.77 2.24 -7.30
C TYR A 163 -13.03 3.44 -6.40
N ARG A 164 -12.59 4.61 -6.85
CA ARG A 164 -12.84 5.89 -6.21
C ARG A 164 -14.36 6.10 -6.07
N PRO A 165 -14.87 6.58 -4.92
CA PRO A 165 -16.31 6.68 -4.69
C PRO A 165 -17.08 7.59 -5.67
N ASP A 166 -16.44 8.68 -6.14
CA ASP A 166 -17.00 9.61 -7.13
C ASP A 166 -16.91 9.08 -8.58
N ALA A 167 -15.99 8.16 -8.89
CA ALA A 167 -15.87 7.55 -10.21
C ALA A 167 -17.09 6.68 -10.59
N GLN A 168 -17.82 6.15 -9.61
CA GLN A 168 -19.03 5.35 -9.83
C GLN A 168 -20.28 6.17 -10.15
N ARG A 169 -20.23 7.52 -10.13
CA ARG A 169 -21.39 8.38 -10.42
C ARG A 169 -21.65 8.59 -11.92
N CYS A 170 -20.78 8.09 -12.80
CA CYS A 170 -20.95 8.20 -14.25
C CYS A 170 -21.44 6.87 -14.85
N VAL A 171 -22.68 6.49 -14.54
CA VAL A 171 -23.41 5.50 -15.35
C VAL A 171 -24.76 6.15 -15.64
N PHE A 172 -24.91 6.64 -16.87
CA PHE A 172 -26.16 7.21 -17.40
C PHE A 172 -27.18 6.11 -17.67
#